data_AF-A0A8I6YRY3-F1
#
_entry.id   AF-A0A8I6YRY3-F1
#
_cell.length_a   1.000
_cell.length_b   1.000
_cell.length_c   1.000
_cell.angle_alpha   90.00
_cell.angle_beta   90.00
_cell.angle_gamma   90.00
#
_symmetry.space_group_name_H-M   'P 1'
#
loop_
_entity.id
_entity.type
_entity.pdbx_description
1 polymer ?
#
loop_
_entity_poly.entity_id
_entity_poly.type
_entity_poly.pdbx_seq_one_letter_code
_entity_poly.pdbx_strand_id
1 'polypeptide(L)'
;MFLLEAAPYLEELCITVWDHKCGSESQESFSKKVDVKWGPSDPHFRHKNLARLIIYGFQPDGNFTGYVRRVIQAAANIREVSLHDRKVCQWCVEKFPRLRARPSNYPWTSEEVDLLRNKMMTAVDLLRNKMMTAAMSTDIHFRL
;
A
#
# COMPACT_ATOMS: atom_id res chain seq x y z
N MET A 1 -3.81 -4.97 7.90
CA MET A 1 -3.94 -5.65 6.59
C MET A 1 -5.29 -6.34 6.40
N PHE A 2 -6.36 -5.87 7.04
CA PHE A 2 -7.70 -6.47 7.00
C PHE A 2 -8.29 -6.66 5.58
N LEU A 3 -8.06 -5.72 4.64
CA LEU A 3 -8.56 -5.86 3.26
C LEU A 3 -7.98 -7.09 2.55
N LEU A 4 -6.70 -7.36 2.77
CA LEU A 4 -6.02 -8.50 2.17
C LEU A 4 -6.42 -9.81 2.83
N GLU A 5 -6.63 -9.81 4.15
CA GLU A 5 -7.14 -10.98 4.88
C GLU A 5 -8.55 -11.39 4.41
N ALA A 6 -9.40 -10.40 4.13
CA ALA A 6 -10.76 -10.63 3.66
C ALA A 6 -10.84 -11.10 2.19
N ALA A 7 -9.76 -10.98 1.42
CA ALA A 7 -9.74 -11.24 -0.01
C ALA A 7 -8.56 -12.15 -0.41
N PRO A 8 -8.50 -13.41 0.07
CA PRO A 8 -7.32 -14.27 -0.06
C PRO A 8 -6.93 -14.62 -1.51
N TYR A 9 -7.85 -14.46 -2.47
CA TYR A 9 -7.63 -14.71 -3.91
C TYR A 9 -7.31 -13.44 -4.71
N LEU A 10 -7.15 -12.29 -4.05
CA LEU A 10 -6.88 -11.03 -4.73
C LEU A 10 -5.50 -11.06 -5.42
N GLU A 11 -5.46 -10.94 -6.74
CA GLU A 11 -4.21 -10.91 -7.51
C GLU A 11 -3.66 -9.49 -7.73
N GLU A 12 -4.55 -8.50 -7.80
CA GLU A 12 -4.21 -7.10 -8.00
C GLU A 12 -4.99 -6.22 -7.02
N LEU A 13 -4.29 -5.34 -6.32
CA LEU A 13 -4.88 -4.30 -5.49
C LEU A 13 -4.58 -2.93 -6.10
N CYS A 14 -5.62 -2.23 -6.56
CA CYS A 14 -5.54 -0.86 -7.06
C CYS A 14 -6.19 0.11 -6.07
N ILE A 15 -5.46 1.15 -5.67
CA ILE A 15 -5.91 2.19 -4.75
C ILE A 15 -5.78 3.54 -5.45
N THR A 16 -6.83 4.34 -5.42
CA THR A 16 -6.79 5.74 -5.87
C THR A 16 -7.03 6.65 -4.68
N VAL A 17 -6.05 7.49 -4.35
CA VAL A 17 -6.17 8.47 -3.27
C VAL A 17 -6.56 9.81 -3.84
N TRP A 18 -7.62 10.38 -3.28
CA TRP A 18 -8.11 11.72 -3.61
C TRP A 18 -7.91 12.63 -2.38
N ASP A 19 -7.32 13.80 -2.59
CA ASP A 19 -7.10 14.84 -1.56
C ASP A 19 -8.30 15.78 -1.39
N HIS A 20 -9.39 15.48 -2.10
CA HIS A 20 -10.60 16.29 -2.11
C HIS A 20 -11.83 15.39 -2.24
N LYS A 21 -12.95 15.87 -1.71
CA LYS A 21 -14.26 15.23 -1.87
C LYS A 21 -14.91 15.79 -3.14
N CYS A 22 -14.53 15.26 -4.30
CA CYS A 22 -15.17 15.61 -5.59
C CYS A 22 -16.62 15.08 -5.55
N GLY A 23 -17.60 15.97 -5.76
CA GLY A 23 -18.98 15.65 -6.15
C GLY A 23 -19.65 14.43 -5.52
N SER A 24 -19.76 14.36 -4.20
CA SER A 24 -20.57 13.32 -3.57
C SER A 24 -21.65 13.91 -2.66
N GLU A 25 -22.91 13.79 -3.07
CA GLU A 25 -23.79 12.90 -2.31
C GLU A 25 -22.93 11.70 -2.00
N SER A 26 -22.42 11.65 -0.76
CA SER A 26 -21.56 10.56 -0.28
C SER A 26 -22.09 9.29 -0.91
N GLN A 27 -21.28 8.54 -1.68
CA GLN A 27 -21.68 7.19 -2.02
C GLN A 27 -22.08 6.57 -0.69
N GLU A 28 -23.39 6.39 -0.48
CA GLU A 28 -23.91 5.94 0.79
C GLU A 28 -23.33 4.54 0.91
N SER A 29 -22.29 4.42 1.72
CA SER A 29 -21.68 3.13 1.98
C SER A 29 -22.69 2.39 2.83
N PHE A 30 -23.58 1.66 2.17
CA PHE A 30 -24.59 0.84 2.82
C PHE A 30 -23.88 -0.37 3.47
N SER A 31 -23.28 -0.15 4.63
CA SER A 31 -22.90 -1.24 5.51
C SER A 31 -24.05 -1.53 6.45
N LYS A 32 -24.64 -2.71 6.33
CA LYS A 32 -25.58 -3.23 7.35
C LYS A 32 -24.88 -3.51 8.69
N LYS A 33 -23.56 -3.59 8.69
CA LYS A 33 -22.74 -3.93 9.85
C LYS A 33 -22.05 -2.67 10.37
N VAL A 34 -22.57 -2.16 11.48
CA VAL A 34 -22.04 -0.96 12.17
C VAL A 34 -21.00 -1.30 13.25
N ASP A 35 -21.00 -2.54 13.75
CA ASP A 35 -20.02 -3.02 14.74
C ASP A 35 -18.99 -3.95 14.07
N VAL A 36 -18.12 -3.37 13.24
CA VAL A 36 -16.94 -4.08 12.78
C VAL A 36 -15.81 -3.80 13.77
N LYS A 37 -15.55 -4.78 14.65
CA LYS A 37 -14.39 -4.76 15.53
C LYS A 37 -13.13 -5.03 14.72
N TRP A 38 -12.47 -3.95 14.31
CA TRP A 38 -11.18 -4.04 13.65
C TRP A 38 -10.10 -4.38 14.68
N GLY A 39 -9.64 -5.62 14.67
CA GLY A 39 -8.45 -6.04 15.40
C GLY A 39 -7.16 -5.69 14.64
N PRO A 40 -6.00 -5.68 15.31
CA PRO A 40 -4.73 -5.73 14.60
C PRO A 40 -4.68 -6.99 13.72
N SER A 41 -4.16 -6.84 12.51
CA SER A 41 -3.88 -7.98 11.64
C SER A 41 -2.88 -8.93 12.29
N ASP A 42 -2.99 -10.23 11.98
CA ASP A 42 -1.98 -11.20 12.38
C ASP A 42 -0.61 -10.77 11.82
N PRO A 43 0.41 -10.56 12.68
CA PRO A 43 1.75 -10.18 12.23
C PRO A 43 2.41 -11.22 11.31
N HIS A 44 1.94 -12.47 11.33
CA HIS A 44 2.41 -13.55 10.46
C HIS A 44 1.54 -13.74 9.21
N PHE A 45 0.52 -12.89 9.01
CA PHE A 45 -0.34 -12.97 7.84
C PHE A 45 0.48 -12.91 6.54
N ARG A 46 0.21 -13.85 5.65
CA ARG A 46 0.80 -13.90 4.31
C ARG A 46 -0.25 -14.06 3.23
N HIS A 47 -0.34 -13.08 2.36
CA HIS A 47 -1.17 -13.11 1.17
C HIS A 47 -0.45 -13.84 0.03
N LYS A 48 -0.95 -15.00 -0.38
CA LYS A 48 -0.27 -15.88 -1.36
C LYS A 48 -0.48 -15.47 -2.81
N ASN A 49 -1.58 -14.79 -3.13
CA ASN A 49 -1.99 -14.54 -4.51
C ASN A 49 -1.71 -13.12 -5.01
N LEU A 50 -1.41 -12.17 -4.11
CA LEU A 50 -1.31 -10.75 -4.49
C LEU A 50 -0.01 -10.54 -5.24
N ALA A 51 -0.12 -10.22 -6.52
CA ALA A 51 0.99 -10.06 -7.45
C ALA A 51 1.25 -8.60 -7.81
N ARG A 52 0.23 -7.75 -7.81
CA ARG A 52 0.34 -6.34 -8.22
C ARG A 52 -0.29 -5.40 -7.20
N LEU A 53 0.46 -4.36 -6.81
CA LEU A 53 -0.03 -3.22 -6.06
C LEU A 53 0.07 -1.97 -6.93
N ILE A 54 -1.04 -1.27 -7.12
CA ILE A 54 -1.09 -0.01 -7.88
C ILE A 54 -1.65 1.08 -6.98
N ILE A 55 -0.95 2.21 -6.84
CA ILE A 55 -1.40 3.36 -6.05
C ILE A 55 -1.33 4.63 -6.88
N TYR A 56 -2.48 5.26 -7.13
CA TYR A 56 -2.58 6.61 -7.67
C TYR A 56 -2.73 7.64 -6.55
N GLY A 57 -2.11 8.81 -6.73
CA GLY A 57 -2.08 9.84 -5.68
C GLY A 57 -1.12 9.50 -4.55
N PHE A 58 -0.07 8.74 -4.86
CA PHE A 58 0.96 8.39 -3.89
C PHE A 58 1.71 9.65 -3.42
N GLN A 59 1.99 9.74 -2.13
CA GLN A 59 2.88 10.76 -1.57
C GLN A 59 4.03 10.07 -0.83
N PRO A 60 5.28 10.51 -0.97
CA PRO A 60 6.43 9.87 -0.32
C PRO A 60 6.53 10.23 1.18
N ASP A 61 5.43 10.16 1.92
CA ASP A 61 5.39 10.38 3.36
C ASP A 61 5.51 9.07 4.16
N GLY A 62 5.65 9.16 5.48
CA GLY A 62 5.78 8.00 6.35
C GLY A 62 4.57 7.05 6.33
N ASN A 63 3.37 7.56 6.06
CA ASN A 63 2.14 6.77 6.08
C ASN A 63 2.00 5.90 4.83
N PHE A 64 2.15 6.52 3.66
CA PHE A 64 2.10 5.82 2.37
C PHE A 64 3.26 4.85 2.22
N THR A 65 4.48 5.29 2.52
CA THR A 65 5.67 4.42 2.46
C THR A 65 5.56 3.25 3.45
N GLY A 66 5.04 3.50 4.65
CA GLY A 66 4.76 2.47 5.65
C GLY A 66 3.68 1.47 5.20
N TYR A 67 2.62 1.94 4.54
CA TYR A 67 1.58 1.06 4.00
C TYR A 67 2.12 0.14 2.91
N VAL A 68 2.81 0.70 1.92
CA VAL A 68 3.42 -0.06 0.81
C VAL A 68 4.37 -1.12 1.36
N ARG A 69 5.26 -0.76 2.31
CA ARG A 69 6.16 -1.72 2.96
C ARG A 69 5.42 -2.88 3.60
N ARG A 70 4.33 -2.62 4.34
CA ARG A 70 3.53 -3.67 4.98
C ARG A 70 2.86 -4.59 3.95
N VAL A 71 2.37 -4.04 2.84
CA VAL A 71 1.78 -4.86 1.76
C VAL A 71 2.85 -5.75 1.13
N ILE A 72 4.03 -5.21 0.81
CA ILE A 72 5.15 -5.99 0.24
C ILE A 72 5.58 -7.09 1.21
N GLN A 73 5.60 -6.82 2.52
CA GLN A 73 5.93 -7.82 3.54
C GLN A 73 4.89 -8.95 3.63
N ALA A 74 3.60 -8.58 3.58
CA ALA A 74 2.51 -9.54 3.68
C ALA A 74 2.32 -10.35 2.37
N ALA A 75 2.61 -9.78 1.21
CA ALA A 75 2.35 -10.41 -0.08
C ALA A 75 3.54 -11.27 -0.54
N ALA A 76 3.39 -12.59 -0.41
CA ALA A 76 4.45 -13.54 -0.72
C ALA A 76 4.80 -13.62 -2.22
N ASN A 77 3.86 -13.28 -3.10
CA ASN A 77 3.99 -13.35 -4.56
C ASN A 77 3.98 -11.96 -5.21
N ILE A 78 4.30 -10.89 -4.47
CA ILE A 78 4.31 -9.54 -5.05
C ILE A 78 5.41 -9.45 -6.13
N ARG A 79 5.02 -9.01 -7.33
CA ARG A 79 5.91 -8.87 -8.50
C ARG A 79 6.03 -7.42 -8.94
N GLU A 80 4.97 -6.63 -8.73
CA GLU A 80 4.90 -5.25 -9.20
C GLU A 80 4.30 -4.32 -8.14
N VAL A 81 4.91 -3.14 -7.99
CA VAL A 81 4.47 -2.08 -7.06
C VAL A 81 4.45 -0.75 -7.79
N SER A 82 3.39 -0.46 -8.54
CA SER A 82 3.30 0.73 -9.39
C SER A 82 2.72 1.91 -8.62
N LEU A 83 3.60 2.86 -8.30
CA LEU A 83 3.25 4.11 -7.65
C LEU A 83 3.09 5.17 -8.73
N HIS A 84 2.06 5.98 -8.63
CA HIS A 84 1.74 7.02 -9.60
C HIS A 84 1.33 8.29 -8.86
N ASP A 85 1.55 9.43 -9.54
CA ASP A 85 0.97 10.69 -9.11
C ASP A 85 -0.57 10.62 -9.14
N ARG A 86 -1.22 11.63 -8.59
CA ARG A 86 -2.67 11.73 -8.56
C ARG A 86 -3.25 11.75 -9.97
N LYS A 87 -4.42 11.13 -10.11
CA LYS A 87 -5.26 11.33 -11.28
C LYS A 87 -5.85 12.74 -11.25
N VAL A 88 -6.12 13.30 -12.43
CA VAL A 88 -6.83 14.56 -12.56
C VAL A 88 -8.32 14.32 -12.23
N CYS A 89 -8.89 15.00 -11.22
CA CYS A 89 -10.35 14.97 -11.02
C CYS A 89 -10.99 15.89 -12.08
N GLN A 90 -11.70 15.31 -13.04
CA GLN A 90 -12.39 16.07 -14.09
C GLN A 90 -13.36 17.10 -13.49
N TRP A 91 -14.13 16.71 -12.47
CA TRP A 91 -15.04 17.63 -11.79
C TRP A 91 -14.32 18.84 -11.17
N CYS A 92 -13.14 18.66 -10.57
CA CYS A 92 -12.34 19.77 -10.06
C CYS A 92 -11.82 20.67 -11.18
N VAL A 93 -11.40 20.10 -12.31
CA VAL A 93 -10.93 20.88 -13.46
C VAL A 93 -12.05 21.74 -14.02
N GLU A 94 -13.26 21.19 -14.16
CA GLU A 94 -14.43 21.91 -14.66
C GLU A 94 -14.93 22.98 -13.69
N LYS A 95 -15.04 22.65 -12.40
CA LYS A 95 -15.57 23.58 -11.38
C LYS A 95 -14.56 24.61 -10.94
N PHE A 96 -13.27 24.28 -10.96
CA PHE A 96 -12.20 25.14 -10.45
C PHE A 96 -11.03 25.26 -11.43
N PRO A 97 -11.27 25.79 -12.65
CA PRO A 97 -10.22 25.89 -13.68
C PRO A 97 -9.05 26.80 -13.29
N ARG A 98 -9.22 27.65 -12.28
CA ARG A 98 -8.19 28.58 -11.78
C ARG A 98 -7.46 28.12 -10.52
N LEU A 99 -7.93 27.06 -9.86
CA LEU A 99 -7.17 26.47 -8.76
C LEU A 99 -6.02 25.70 -9.40
N ARG A 100 -4.79 26.20 -9.25
CA ARG A 100 -3.61 25.39 -9.55
C ARG A 100 -3.72 24.15 -8.67
N ALA A 101 -3.84 22.98 -9.30
CA ALA A 101 -3.89 21.73 -8.58
C ALA A 101 -2.70 21.71 -7.60
N ARG A 102 -2.97 21.59 -6.29
CA ARG A 102 -1.95 21.69 -5.23
C ARG A 102 -0.72 20.88 -5.65
N PRO A 103 0.51 21.43 -5.68
CA PRO A 103 1.67 20.68 -6.16
C PRO A 103 1.75 19.32 -5.47
N SER A 104 1.90 18.26 -6.27
CA SER A 104 2.12 16.93 -5.71
C SER A 104 3.54 16.85 -5.18
N ASN A 105 3.70 16.23 -4.01
CA ASN A 105 5.01 15.84 -3.50
C ASN A 105 5.49 14.52 -4.13
N TYR A 106 4.73 13.96 -5.07
CA TYR A 106 5.15 12.80 -5.83
C TYR A 106 6.48 13.08 -6.56
N PRO A 107 7.43 12.13 -6.58
CA PRO A 107 8.70 12.35 -7.26
C PRO A 107 8.51 12.67 -8.75
N TRP A 108 9.28 13.63 -9.25
CA TRP A 108 9.06 14.18 -10.60
C TRP A 108 9.68 13.31 -11.69
N THR A 109 10.62 12.43 -11.35
CA THR A 109 11.35 11.59 -12.31
C THR A 109 11.15 10.09 -12.04
N SER A 110 11.21 9.27 -13.10
CA SER A 110 11.16 7.81 -12.98
C SER A 110 12.28 7.25 -12.09
N GLU A 111 13.46 7.86 -12.13
CA GLU A 111 14.61 7.48 -11.31
C GLU A 111 14.35 7.64 -9.80
N GLU A 112 13.71 8.75 -9.39
CA GLU A 112 13.36 8.96 -7.98
C GLU A 112 12.29 7.97 -7.50
N VAL A 113 11.33 7.65 -8.37
CA VAL A 113 10.29 6.64 -8.11
C VAL A 113 10.92 5.26 -7.94
N ASP A 114 11.85 4.89 -8.82
CA ASP A 114 12.57 3.62 -8.77
C ASP A 114 13.46 3.55 -7.54
N LEU A 115 14.19 4.63 -7.20
CA LEU A 115 14.98 4.72 -5.98
C LEU A 115 14.12 4.53 -4.74
N LEU A 116 12.94 5.15 -4.70
CA LEU A 116 12.01 5.03 -3.61
C LEU A 116 11.47 3.59 -3.49
N ARG A 117 11.05 2.99 -4.62
CA ARG A 117 10.60 1.60 -4.69
C ARG A 117 11.69 0.65 -4.20
N ASN A 118 12.91 0.80 -4.69
CA ASN A 118 14.07 0.00 -4.31
C ASN A 118 14.35 0.11 -2.81
N LYS A 119 14.35 1.33 -2.24
CA LYS A 119 14.50 1.53 -0.79
C LYS A 119 13.43 0.80 0.02
N MET A 120 12.20 0.70 -0.48
CA MET A 120 11.15 -0.08 0.19
C MET A 120 11.39 -1.58 0.06
N MET A 121 11.75 -2.07 -1.13
CA MET A 121 12.02 -3.50 -1.37
C MET A 121 13.26 -3.99 -0.62
N THR A 122 14.38 -3.27 -0.66
CA THR A 122 15.60 -3.63 0.06
C THR A 122 15.39 -3.67 1.58
N ALA A 123 14.62 -2.72 2.13
CA ALA A 123 14.27 -2.75 3.55
C ALA A 123 13.46 -4.01 3.91
N VAL A 124 12.62 -4.51 2.99
CA VAL A 124 11.88 -5.76 3.18
C VAL A 124 12.80 -6.98 3.07
N ASP A 125 13.71 -7.03 2.10
CA ASP A 125 14.65 -8.15 1.94
C ASP A 125 15.60 -8.26 3.14
N LEU A 126 16.10 -7.14 3.66
CA LEU A 126 16.90 -7.10 4.89
C LEU A 126 16.11 -7.63 6.09
N LEU A 127 14.83 -7.25 6.23
CA LEU A 127 13.96 -7.75 7.30
C LEU A 127 13.67 -9.25 7.16
N ARG A 128 13.42 -9.73 5.93
CA ARG A 128 13.22 -11.15 5.64
C ARG A 128 14.46 -11.97 5.99
N ASN A 129 15.64 -11.49 5.60
CA ASN A 129 16.92 -12.13 5.91
C ASN A 129 17.18 -12.16 7.42
N LYS A 130 16.89 -11.06 8.14
CA LYS A 130 17.03 -11.00 9.59
C LYS A 130 16.05 -11.92 10.34
N MET A 131 14.83 -12.10 9.83
CA MET A 131 13.87 -13.06 10.39
C MET A 131 14.29 -14.52 10.12
N MET A 132 14.84 -14.82 8.93
CA MET A 132 15.37 -16.15 8.62
C MET A 132 16.56 -16.51 9.52
N THR A 133 17.50 -15.60 9.74
CA THR A 133 18.64 -15.86 10.63
C THR A 133 18.21 -15.99 12.09
N ALA A 134 17.21 -15.23 12.54
CA ALA A 134 16.65 -15.38 13.88
C ALA A 134 15.97 -16.76 14.08
N ALA A 135 15.18 -17.23 13.10
CA ALA A 135 14.54 -18.55 13.15
C ALA A 135 15.55 -19.70 13.18
N MET A 136 16.63 -19.60 12.38
CA MET A 136 17.71 -20.59 12.40
C MET A 136 18.48 -20.60 13.73
N SER A 137 18.66 -19.43 14.35
CA SER A 137 19.32 -19.33 15.66
C SER A 137 18.48 -19.92 16.80
N THR A 138 17.15 -19.86 16.72
CA THR A 138 16.27 -20.51 17.70
C THR A 138 16.21 -22.03 17.54
N ASP A 139 16.29 -22.55 16.30
CA ASP A 139 16.32 -24.01 16.05
C ASP A 139 17.62 -24.68 16.55
N ILE A 140 18.75 -23.97 16.53
CA ILE A 140 20.01 -24.46 17.09
C ILE A 140 19.95 -24.57 18.62
N HIS A 141 19.21 -23.66 19.28
CA HIS A 141 19.11 -23.64 20.74
C HIS A 141 18.15 -24.69 21.32
N PHE A 142 17.29 -25.29 20.48
CA PHE A 142 16.40 -26.42 20.84
C PHE A 142 16.98 -27.81 20.47
N ARG A 143 18.16 -27.85 19.83
CA ARG A 143 18.83 -29.10 19.41
C ARG A 143 20.13 -29.42 20.16
N LEU A 144 20.42 -28.68 21.24
CA LEU A 144 21.55 -28.94 22.15
C LEU A 144 21.02 -29.39 23.52
#